data_AF-A0A497EUN7-F1
#
_entry.id   AF-A0A497EUN7-F1
#
_cell.length_a   1.000
_cell.length_b   1.000
_cell.length_c   1.000
_cell.angle_alpha   90.00
_cell.angle_beta   90.00
_cell.angle_gamma   90.00
#
_symmetry.space_group_name_H-M   'P 1'
#
loop_
_entity.id
_entity.type
_entity.pdbx_description
1 polymer ?
#
loop_
_entity_poly.entity_id
_entity_poly.type
_entity_poly.pdbx_seq_one_letter_code
_entity_poly.pdbx_strand_id
1 'polypeptide(L)' 'MVRFIHVSDTHLCRTYPSAERVEAFNTAFKQVIDKAIEEKVDFVLHSGDLFDKLHPWPNVVAFVKKQLKKLSEA' A
#
# COMPACT_ATOMS: atom_id res chain seq x y z
N MET A 1 20.08 -12.74 -8.79
CA MET A 1 18.81 -13.47 -8.91
C MET A 1 17.72 -12.46 -8.60
N VAL A 2 16.67 -12.38 -9.43
CA VAL A 2 15.62 -11.38 -9.25
C VAL A 2 14.79 -11.72 -8.01
N ARG A 3 14.51 -10.72 -7.17
CA ARG A 3 13.68 -10.79 -5.98
C ARG A 3 12.58 -9.74 -6.08
N PHE A 4 11.35 -10.14 -5.79
CA PHE A 4 10.21 -9.23 -5.83
C PHE A 4 9.18 -9.60 -4.78
N ILE A 5 8.34 -8.64 -4.43
CA ILE A 5 7.12 -8.87 -3.66
C ILE A 5 5.93 -8.85 -4.61
N HIS A 6 5.06 -9.84 -4.49
CA HIS A 6 3.75 -9.86 -5.13
C HIS A 6 2.68 -9.70 -4.05
N VAL A 7 1.84 -8.67 -4.21
CA VAL A 7 0.76 -8.31 -3.28
C VAL A 7 -0.50 -7.94 -4.07
N SER A 8 -1.66 -8.02 -3.44
CA SER A 8 -2.95 -7.70 -4.05
C SER A 8 -3.96 -7.31 -2.97
N ASP A 9 -5.13 -6.81 -3.37
CA ASP A 9 -6.33 -6.73 -2.53
C ASP A 9 -6.10 -5.94 -1.22
N THR A 10 -5.41 -4.80 -1.34
CA THR A 10 -5.12 -3.94 -0.19
C THR A 10 -6.39 -3.23 0.32
N HIS A 11 -7.35 -2.93 -0.56
CA HIS A 11 -8.63 -2.27 -0.23
C HIS A 11 -8.47 -1.02 0.65
N LEU A 12 -7.53 -0.13 0.31
CA LEU A 12 -7.40 1.16 0.98
C LEU A 12 -8.66 2.01 0.77
N CYS A 13 -8.92 2.97 1.67
CA CYS A 13 -10.12 3.79 1.64
C CYS A 13 -11.43 3.01 1.93
N ARG A 14 -11.34 1.84 2.57
CA ARG A 14 -12.52 1.07 2.97
C ARG A 14 -13.27 1.75 4.12
N THR A 15 -14.60 1.63 4.10
CA THR A 15 -15.44 2.11 5.21
C THR A 15 -15.65 0.99 6.22
N TYR A 16 -15.28 1.23 7.48
CA TYR A 16 -15.51 0.33 8.61
C TYR A 16 -16.05 1.12 9.81
N PRO A 17 -16.87 0.51 10.69
CA PRO A 17 -17.34 1.18 11.92
C PRO A 17 -16.20 1.59 12.86
N SER A 18 -15.13 0.80 12.89
CA SER A 18 -13.93 1.10 13.68
C SER A 18 -12.95 1.92 12.86
N ALA A 19 -12.63 3.13 13.34
CA ALA A 19 -11.60 3.99 12.76
C ALA A 19 -10.21 3.32 12.81
N GLU A 20 -9.91 2.62 13.91
CA GLU A 20 -8.67 1.83 14.04
C GLU A 20 -8.57 0.78 12.94
N ARG A 21 -9.69 0.13 12.60
CA ARG A 21 -9.70 -0.86 11.53
C ARG A 21 -9.41 -0.24 10.17
N VAL A 22 -9.91 0.97 9.90
CA VAL A 22 -9.59 1.70 8.66
C VAL A 22 -8.09 2.01 8.60
N GLU A 23 -7.50 2.49 9.69
CA GLU A 23 -6.05 2.79 9.75
C GLU A 23 -5.16 1.54 9.69
N ALA A 24 -5.67 0.39 10.13
CA ALA A 24 -4.94 -0.88 10.03
C ALA A 24 -4.66 -1.26 8.56
N PHE A 25 -5.56 -0.96 7.61
CA PHE A 25 -5.31 -1.18 6.18
C PHE A 25 -4.16 -0.29 5.67
N ASN A 26 -4.14 0.99 6.05
CA ASN A 26 -3.05 1.90 5.70
C ASN A 26 -1.72 1.40 6.27
N THR A 27 -1.74 0.93 7.52
CA THR A 27 -0.56 0.41 8.21
C THR A 27 -0.04 -0.87 7.55
N ALA A 28 -0.93 -1.79 7.17
CA ALA A 28 -0.56 -3.02 6.45
C ALA A 28 0.10 -2.70 5.10
N PHE A 29 -0.47 -1.76 4.33
CA PHE A 29 0.16 -1.32 3.07
C PHE A 29 1.54 -0.72 3.30
N LYS A 30 1.69 0.13 4.31
CA LYS A 30 3.00 0.69 4.69
C LYS A 30 4.01 -0.41 5.05
N GLN A 31 3.59 -1.46 5.75
CA GLN A 31 4.47 -2.59 6.09
C GLN A 31 4.98 -3.32 4.84
N VAL A 32 4.15 -3.50 3.82
CA VAL A 32 4.58 -4.09 2.54
C VAL A 32 5.69 -3.25 1.91
N ILE A 33 5.52 -1.93 1.90
CA ILE A 33 6.48 -0.98 1.35
C ILE A 33 7.77 -0.96 2.17
N ASP A 34 7.67 -0.89 3.49
CA ASP A 34 8.82 -0.94 4.37
C ASP A 34 9.61 -2.24 4.20
N LYS A 35 8.91 -3.37 4.06
CA LYS A 35 9.55 -4.68 3.87
C LYS A 35 10.20 -4.80 2.49
N ALA A 36 9.59 -4.25 1.44
CA ALA A 36 10.19 -4.18 0.11
C ALA A 36 11.55 -3.46 0.13
N ILE A 37 11.61 -2.33 0.85
CA ILE A 37 12.83 -1.52 1.01
C ILE A 37 13.87 -2.26 1.86
N GLU A 38 13.47 -2.78 3.02
CA GLU A 38 14.35 -3.54 3.92
C GLU A 38 15.01 -4.72 3.20
N GLU A 39 14.21 -5.45 2.42
CA GLU A 39 14.66 -6.62 1.68
C GLU A 39 15.39 -6.27 0.39
N LYS A 40 15.44 -4.99 -0.03
CA LYS A 40 16.05 -4.54 -1.30
C LYS A 40 15.57 -5.37 -2.49
N VAL A 41 14.26 -5.48 -2.63
CA VAL A 41 13.65 -6.18 -3.78
C VAL A 41 13.85 -5.37 -5.06
N ASP A 42 13.97 -6.05 -6.20
CA ASP A 42 14.14 -5.40 -7.50
C ASP A 42 12.85 -4.67 -7.94
N PHE A 43 11.69 -5.19 -7.55
CA PHE A 43 10.40 -4.54 -7.79
C PHE A 43 9.29 -5.06 -6.86
N VAL A 44 8.18 -4.34 -6.83
CA VAL A 44 6.91 -4.76 -6.21
C VAL A 44 5.85 -4.87 -7.30
N LEU A 45 5.18 -6.02 -7.37
CA LEU A 45 4.02 -6.25 -8.22
C LEU A 45 2.75 -6.18 -7.36
N HIS A 46 1.92 -5.17 -7.60
CA HIS A 46 0.59 -5.08 -6.99
C HIS A 46 -0.47 -5.46 -8.02
N SER A 47 -1.19 -6.58 -7.84
CA SER A 47 -2.01 -7.18 -8.92
C SER A 47 -3.46 -6.68 -9.02
N GLY A 48 -3.95 -5.87 -8.10
CA GLY A 48 -5.30 -5.32 -8.20
C GLY A 48 -5.86 -4.89 -6.84
N ASP A 49 -7.00 -4.21 -6.85
CA ASP A 49 -7.75 -3.81 -5.64
C ASP A 49 -6.92 -3.03 -4.61
N LEU A 50 -6.14 -2.06 -5.12
CA LEU A 50 -5.40 -1.12 -4.27
C LEU A 50 -6.36 -0.25 -3.44
N PHE A 51 -7.46 0.20 -4.05
CA PHE A 51 -8.50 1.00 -3.40
C PHE A 51 -9.83 0.24 -3.38
N ASP A 52 -10.57 0.37 -2.30
CA ASP A 52 -11.91 -0.20 -2.12
C ASP A 52 -13.01 0.61 -2.83
N LYS A 53 -12.72 1.87 -3.15
CA LYS A 53 -13.67 2.81 -3.78
C LYS A 53 -13.19 3.22 -5.16
N LEU A 54 -14.13 3.36 -6.09
CA LEU A 54 -13.89 3.95 -7.42
C LEU A 54 -13.34 5.39 -7.32
N HIS A 55 -13.77 6.13 -6.29
CA HIS A 55 -13.30 7.48 -5.97
C HIS A 55 -12.72 7.48 -4.55
N PRO A 56 -11.43 7.16 -4.37
CA PRO A 56 -10.80 7.11 -3.05
C PRO A 56 -10.70 8.51 -2.42
N TRP A 57 -10.65 8.57 -1.09
CA TRP A 57 -10.52 9.84 -0.38
C TRP A 57 -9.17 10.51 -0.69
N PRO A 58 -9.14 11.85 -0.88
CA PRO A 58 -7.91 12.56 -1.26
C PRO A 58 -6.72 12.32 -0.32
N ASN A 59 -6.97 12.19 0.98
CA ASN A 59 -5.94 11.89 1.98
C ASN A 59 -5.34 10.48 1.79
N VAL A 60 -6.15 9.48 1.42
CA VAL A 60 -5.68 8.12 1.15
C VAL A 60 -4.87 8.08 -0.15
N VAL A 61 -5.30 8.81 -1.19
CA VAL A 61 -4.51 8.95 -2.43
C VAL A 61 -3.16 9.60 -2.15
N ALA A 62 -3.13 10.67 -1.33
CA ALA A 62 -1.90 11.32 -0.93
C ALA A 62 -0.98 10.39 -0.13
N PHE A 63 -1.55 9.58 0.78
CA PHE A 63 -0.82 8.56 1.52
C PHE A 63 -0.18 7.52 0.60
N VAL A 64 -0.94 6.94 -0.33
CA VAL A 64 -0.42 5.96 -1.30
C VAL A 64 0.69 6.57 -2.13
N LYS A 65 0.50 7.77 -2.67
CA LYS A 65 1.53 8.49 -3.43
C LYS A 65 2.82 8.65 -2.61
N LYS A 66 2.70 9.01 -1.33
CA LYS A 66 3.86 9.13 -0.43
C LYS A 66 4.58 7.80 -0.25
N GLN A 67 3.86 6.70 -0.05
CA GLN A 67 4.48 5.37 0.12
C GLN A 67 5.15 4.88 -1.18
N LEU A 68 4.51 5.04 -2.34
CA LEU A 68 5.10 4.65 -3.62
C LEU A 68 6.32 5.52 -3.96
N LYS A 69 6.28 6.81 -3.65
CA LYS A 69 7.45 7.70 -3.79
C LYS A 69 8.59 7.23 -2.89
N LYS A 70 8.31 6.90 -1.63
CA LYS A 70 9.29 6.32 -0.71
C LYS A 70 9.94 5.06 -1.28
N LEU A 71 9.14 4.15 -1.86
CA LEU A 71 9.67 2.93 -2.50
C LEU A 71 10.55 3.24 -3.71
N SER A 72 10.18 4.23 -4.53
CA SER A 72 10.91 4.60 -5.74
C SER A 72 12.23 5.33 -5.48
N GLU A 73 12.38 5.97 -4.31
CA GLU A 73 13.58 6.72 -3.92
C GLU A 73 14.54 5.92 -3.02
N ALA A 74 14.16 4.68 -2.67
CA ALA A 74 14.91 3.80 -1.78
C ALA A 74 16.03 3.01 -2.48
#